data_AF-A0A923WRH0-F1
#
_entry.id   AF-A0A923WRH0-F1
#
_cell.length_a   1.000
_cell.length_b   1.000
_cell.length_c   1.000
_cell.angle_alpha   90.00
_cell.angle_beta   90.00
_cell.angle_gamma   90.00
#
_symmetry.space_group_name_H-M   'P 1'
#
loop_
_entity.id
_entity.type
_entity.pdbx_description
1 polymer ?
#
loop_
_entity_poly.entity_id
_entity_poly.type
_entity_poly.pdbx_seq_one_letter_code
_entity_poly.pdbx_strand_id
1 'polypeptide(L)'
;MKTVIYGLIFLLPILGQAEVQKILDITSESDPAALSVISLDVDLQHQVIALAYRPDVNKDDLKTFPVKKVITDPVTIKSEKSVEIVGMRVQKISPTSYIVTLHYLYEFKLFNKTYKDKQLNAAYSSPDNRYLVQDPATKKLVTRLHFISHYNTKGKEVGIERIETL
;
A
#
# COMPACT_ATOMS: atom_id res chain seq x y z
N MET A 1 -31.08 46.34 31.16
CA MET A 1 -29.83 46.18 30.39
C MET A 1 -29.82 44.77 29.85
N LYS A 2 -29.84 44.59 28.51
CA LYS A 2 -29.88 43.28 27.86
C LYS A 2 -28.45 42.90 27.44
N THR A 3 -27.89 41.88 28.08
CA THR A 3 -26.58 41.34 27.75
C THR A 3 -26.71 40.51 26.48
N VAL A 4 -26.20 41.05 25.36
CA VAL A 4 -26.09 40.31 24.11
C VAL A 4 -24.87 39.40 24.24
N ILE A 5 -25.12 38.11 24.48
CA ILE A 5 -24.08 37.08 24.38
C ILE A 5 -23.84 36.88 22.89
N TYR A 6 -22.76 37.45 22.37
CA TYR A 6 -22.25 37.10 21.04
C TYR A 6 -21.80 35.64 21.10
N GLY A 7 -22.60 34.76 20.52
CA GLY A 7 -22.20 33.39 20.24
C GLY A 7 -21.00 33.43 19.31
N LEU A 8 -19.81 33.20 19.89
CA LEU A 8 -18.59 32.92 19.17
C LEU A 8 -18.84 31.61 18.40
N ILE A 9 -19.33 31.72 17.17
CA ILE A 9 -19.38 30.59 16.24
C ILE A 9 -17.93 30.23 16.00
N PHE A 10 -17.47 29.19 16.70
CA PHE A 10 -16.26 28.47 16.40
C PHE A 10 -16.38 27.96 14.95
N LEU A 11 -15.91 28.76 14.01
CA LEU A 11 -15.38 28.27 12.74
C LEU A 11 -14.10 27.50 13.10
N LEU A 12 -14.26 26.32 13.70
CA LEU A 12 -13.24 25.29 13.57
C LEU A 12 -13.11 25.09 12.06
N PRO A 13 -11.92 25.30 11.47
CA PRO A 13 -11.70 24.82 10.12
C PRO A 13 -12.06 23.35 10.17
N ILE A 14 -13.03 22.94 9.35
CA ILE A 14 -13.29 21.54 9.06
C ILE A 14 -11.94 21.03 8.54
N LEU A 15 -11.13 20.47 9.43
CA LEU A 15 -9.92 19.76 9.11
C LEU A 15 -10.42 18.68 8.16
N GLY A 16 -10.16 18.89 6.87
CA GLY A 16 -10.65 18.02 5.81
C GLY A 16 -10.34 16.58 6.19
N GLN A 17 -11.39 15.78 6.35
CA GLN A 17 -11.22 14.37 6.61
C GLN A 17 -10.44 13.78 5.45
N ALA A 18 -9.36 13.07 5.77
CA ALA A 18 -8.60 12.34 4.77
C ALA A 18 -9.52 11.31 4.11
N GLU A 19 -9.51 11.26 2.79
CA GLU A 19 -10.25 10.23 2.05
C GLU A 19 -9.36 8.98 1.93
N VAL A 20 -9.91 7.83 2.30
CA VAL A 20 -9.22 6.54 2.13
C VAL A 20 -9.55 5.99 0.75
N GLN A 21 -8.56 5.96 -0.13
CA GLN A 21 -8.70 5.39 -1.46
C GLN A 21 -8.06 4.01 -1.52
N LYS A 22 -8.88 2.97 -1.72
CA LYS A 22 -8.38 1.62 -1.96
C LYS A 22 -7.63 1.56 -3.28
N ILE A 23 -6.46 0.96 -3.27
CA ILE A 23 -5.59 0.96 -4.44
C ILE A 23 -5.31 -0.46 -4.95
N LEU A 24 -4.98 -1.40 -4.07
CA LEU A 24 -4.64 -2.78 -4.47
C LEU A 24 -5.19 -3.79 -3.48
N ASP A 25 -5.83 -4.82 -4.02
CA ASP A 25 -6.07 -6.07 -3.32
C ASP A 25 -4.81 -6.97 -3.43
N ILE A 26 -4.46 -7.69 -2.38
CA ILE A 26 -3.34 -8.65 -2.38
C ILE A 26 -3.87 -10.03 -1.99
N THR A 27 -3.61 -11.02 -2.83
CA THR A 27 -3.90 -12.43 -2.56
C THR A 27 -2.64 -13.28 -2.72
N SER A 28 -2.62 -14.47 -2.11
CA SER A 28 -1.48 -15.41 -2.17
C SER A 28 -1.93 -16.77 -2.71
N GLU A 29 -1.09 -17.43 -3.50
CA GLU A 29 -1.31 -18.83 -3.90
C GLU A 29 -1.27 -19.78 -2.69
N SER A 30 -0.33 -19.58 -1.79
CA SER A 30 -0.16 -20.41 -0.59
C SER A 30 -1.24 -20.21 0.47
N ASP A 31 -1.97 -19.10 0.41
CA ASP A 31 -3.11 -18.81 1.28
C ASP A 31 -4.20 -18.07 0.50
N PRO A 32 -5.02 -18.80 -0.28
CA PRO A 32 -6.03 -18.20 -1.15
C PRO A 32 -7.17 -17.50 -0.40
N ALA A 33 -7.36 -17.83 0.89
CA ALA A 33 -8.40 -17.23 1.72
C ALA A 33 -7.95 -15.89 2.33
N ALA A 34 -6.65 -15.65 2.44
CA ALA A 34 -6.11 -14.38 2.91
C ALA A 34 -6.24 -13.29 1.83
N LEU A 35 -7.01 -12.26 2.15
CA LEU A 35 -7.10 -11.04 1.36
C LEU A 35 -6.55 -9.88 2.19
N SER A 36 -5.45 -9.29 1.72
CA SER A 36 -4.91 -8.03 2.26
C SER A 36 -5.26 -6.87 1.33
N VAL A 37 -5.24 -5.65 1.85
CA VAL A 37 -5.53 -4.44 1.07
C VAL A 37 -4.48 -3.38 1.33
N ILE A 38 -4.02 -2.73 0.26
CA ILE A 38 -3.27 -1.47 0.30
C ILE A 38 -4.22 -0.34 -0.11
N SER A 39 -4.27 0.69 0.72
CA SER A 39 -5.01 1.93 0.49
C SER A 39 -4.10 3.14 0.70
N LEU A 40 -4.51 4.28 0.17
CA LEU A 40 -3.88 5.57 0.39
C LEU A 40 -4.84 6.49 1.13
N ASP A 41 -4.33 7.16 2.15
CA ASP A 41 -5.03 8.27 2.79
C ASP A 41 -4.60 9.55 2.06
N VAL A 42 -5.57 10.32 1.56
CA VAL A 42 -5.32 11.55 0.78
C VAL A 42 -5.94 12.78 1.44
N ASP A 43 -5.30 13.93 1.29
CA ASP A 43 -5.85 15.21 1.75
C ASP A 43 -6.85 15.81 0.76
N LEU A 44 -7.42 16.98 1.09
CA LEU A 44 -8.37 17.71 0.23
C LEU A 44 -7.78 18.17 -1.10
N GLN A 45 -6.46 18.19 -1.23
CA GLN A 45 -5.74 18.50 -2.45
C GLN A 45 -5.34 17.21 -3.21
N HIS A 46 -5.88 16.06 -2.80
CA HIS A 46 -5.60 14.72 -3.30
C HIS A 46 -4.13 14.32 -3.15
N GLN A 47 -3.37 14.95 -2.26
CA GLN A 47 -2.01 14.53 -1.96
C GLN A 47 -2.04 13.34 -1.01
N VAL A 48 -1.17 12.37 -1.26
CA VAL A 48 -1.07 11.18 -0.41
C VAL A 48 -0.36 11.56 0.89
N ILE A 49 -1.05 11.41 2.01
CA ILE A 49 -0.54 11.74 3.35
C ILE A 49 -0.07 10.48 4.09
N ALA A 50 -0.73 9.35 3.87
CA ALA A 50 -0.35 8.07 4.44
C ALA A 50 -0.70 6.92 3.49
N LEU A 51 -0.04 5.81 3.71
CA LEU A 51 -0.36 4.53 3.10
C LEU A 51 -0.86 3.60 4.20
N ALA A 52 -2.02 2.99 3.96
CA ALA A 52 -2.66 2.08 4.88
C ALA A 52 -2.58 0.66 4.33
N TYR A 53 -2.20 -0.29 5.18
CA TYR A 53 -2.15 -1.70 4.88
C TYR A 53 -3.02 -2.46 5.87
N ARG A 54 -3.98 -3.23 5.35
CA ARG A 54 -4.79 -4.16 6.13
C ARG A 54 -4.35 -5.57 5.77
N PRO A 55 -3.65 -6.30 6.67
CA PRO A 55 -3.15 -7.65 6.38
C PRO A 55 -4.27 -8.67 6.15
N ASP A 56 -5.43 -8.48 6.79
CA ASP A 56 -6.60 -9.33 6.63
C ASP A 56 -7.85 -8.45 6.67
N VAL A 57 -8.61 -8.42 5.58
CA VAL A 57 -9.83 -7.59 5.47
C VAL A 57 -10.91 -7.97 6.48
N ASN A 58 -10.88 -9.18 7.02
CA ASN A 58 -11.86 -9.67 7.98
C ASN A 58 -11.47 -9.33 9.43
N LYS A 59 -10.28 -8.78 9.64
CA LYS A 59 -9.77 -8.38 10.96
C LYS A 59 -9.62 -6.87 11.02
N ASP A 60 -9.80 -6.32 12.22
CA ASP A 60 -9.61 -4.89 12.48
C ASP A 60 -8.13 -4.58 12.81
N ASP A 61 -7.22 -4.99 11.92
CA ASP A 61 -5.78 -4.70 12.02
C ASP A 61 -5.38 -3.79 10.86
N LEU A 62 -5.57 -2.47 11.02
CA LEU A 62 -5.15 -1.47 10.06
C LEU A 62 -3.80 -0.87 10.46
N LYS A 63 -2.82 -0.97 9.57
CA LYS A 63 -1.49 -0.38 9.76
C LYS A 63 -1.33 0.82 8.84
N THR A 64 -1.21 2.01 9.44
CA THR A 64 -1.04 3.25 8.69
C THR A 64 0.39 3.75 8.80
N PHE A 65 0.98 4.08 7.64
CA PHE A 65 2.35 4.54 7.51
C PHE A 65 2.35 5.92 6.85
N PRO A 66 2.80 6.98 7.55
CA PRO A 66 2.89 8.30 6.95
C PRO A 66 3.78 8.27 5.70
N VAL A 67 3.32 8.85 4.58
CA VAL A 67 4.06 8.80 3.30
C VAL A 67 5.46 9.39 3.44
N LYS A 68 5.62 10.44 4.25
CA LYS A 68 6.93 11.02 4.55
C LYS A 68 7.94 10.00 5.07
N LYS A 69 7.48 9.04 5.89
CA LYS A 69 8.30 7.94 6.42
C LYS A 69 8.54 6.86 5.37
N VAL A 70 7.51 6.49 4.59
CA VAL A 70 7.62 5.45 3.54
C VAL A 70 8.53 5.89 2.38
N ILE A 71 8.67 7.20 2.18
CA ILE A 71 9.61 7.78 1.21
C ILE A 71 11.06 7.65 1.70
N THR A 72 11.32 7.89 2.98
CA THR A 72 12.68 7.82 3.54
C THR A 72 13.12 6.39 3.81
N ASP A 73 12.21 5.60 4.38
CA ASP A 73 12.50 4.26 4.89
C ASP A 73 11.48 3.26 4.34
N PRO A 74 11.92 2.09 3.84
CA PRO A 74 11.00 1.03 3.47
C PRO A 74 10.21 0.56 4.70
N VAL A 75 8.94 0.23 4.51
CA VAL A 75 8.07 -0.32 5.55
C VAL A 75 7.73 -1.77 5.26
N THR A 76 7.84 -2.61 6.29
CA THR A 76 7.48 -4.03 6.19
C THR A 76 5.97 -4.21 6.26
N ILE A 77 5.40 -4.84 5.23
CA ILE A 77 3.97 -5.18 5.19
C ILE A 77 3.72 -6.68 5.41
N LYS A 78 4.66 -7.57 5.07
CA LYS A 78 4.57 -9.00 5.40
C LYS A 78 5.91 -9.51 5.91
N SER A 79 5.89 -10.23 7.04
CA SER A 79 7.08 -10.81 7.68
C SER A 79 6.82 -12.23 8.17
N GLU A 80 7.83 -13.09 8.12
CA GLU A 80 7.83 -14.40 8.75
C GLU A 80 9.11 -14.62 9.54
N LYS A 81 9.00 -15.10 10.80
CA LYS A 81 10.12 -15.56 11.65
C LYS A 81 11.39 -14.71 11.46
N SER A 82 11.28 -13.42 11.80
CA SER A 82 12.38 -12.43 11.74
C SER A 82 12.91 -12.06 10.34
N VAL A 83 12.20 -12.41 9.27
CA VAL A 83 12.52 -12.04 7.89
C VAL A 83 11.36 -11.26 7.28
N GLU A 84 11.67 -10.09 6.72
CA GLU A 84 10.76 -9.34 5.87
C GLU A 84 10.56 -10.12 4.55
N ILE A 85 9.32 -10.54 4.30
CA ILE A 85 8.91 -11.20 3.06
C ILE A 85 8.51 -10.15 2.03
N VAL A 86 7.80 -9.09 2.45
CA VAL A 86 7.43 -7.97 1.57
C VAL A 86 7.59 -6.64 2.31
N GLY A 87 8.44 -5.80 1.75
CA GLY A 87 8.62 -4.40 2.10
C GLY A 87 8.10 -3.48 1.01
N MET A 88 7.78 -2.24 1.39
CA MET A 88 7.27 -1.24 0.46
C MET A 88 8.00 0.09 0.63
N ARG A 89 8.35 0.70 -0.50
CA ARG A 89 8.88 2.05 -0.60
C ARG A 89 8.03 2.86 -1.56
N VAL A 90 7.91 4.15 -1.31
CA VAL A 90 7.21 5.08 -2.19
C VAL A 90 8.18 6.17 -2.64
N GLN A 91 8.16 6.51 -3.93
CA GLN A 91 8.86 7.66 -4.47
C GLN A 91 7.84 8.65 -5.04
N LYS A 92 7.88 9.89 -4.56
CA LYS A 92 7.02 10.96 -5.08
C LYS A 92 7.55 11.45 -6.43
N ILE A 93 6.68 11.50 -7.45
CA ILE A 93 6.98 12.06 -8.77
C ILE A 93 6.34 13.44 -8.91
N SER A 94 5.09 13.58 -8.51
CA SER A 94 4.35 14.84 -8.44
C SER A 94 3.45 14.85 -7.19
N PRO A 95 2.75 15.96 -6.88
CA PRO A 95 1.80 15.99 -5.77
C PRO A 95 0.76 14.86 -5.79
N THR A 96 0.36 14.42 -6.98
CA THR A 96 -0.69 13.43 -7.22
C THR A 96 -0.20 12.17 -7.94
N SER A 97 1.11 11.95 -8.00
CA SER A 97 1.71 10.80 -8.69
C SER A 97 2.93 10.25 -7.95
N TYR A 98 2.96 8.92 -7.81
CA TYR A 98 3.92 8.18 -6.99
C TYR A 98 4.34 6.88 -7.69
N ILE A 99 5.59 6.48 -7.50
CA ILE A 99 6.06 5.11 -7.79
C ILE A 99 6.04 4.34 -6.48
N VAL A 100 5.30 3.25 -6.43
CA VAL A 100 5.27 2.29 -5.33
C VAL A 100 6.16 1.11 -5.71
N THR A 101 7.17 0.83 -4.90
CA THR A 101 8.08 -0.29 -5.07
C THR A 101 7.84 -1.31 -3.97
N LEU A 102 7.41 -2.51 -4.35
CA LEU A 102 7.30 -3.67 -3.46
C LEU A 102 8.58 -4.49 -3.58
N HIS A 103 9.34 -4.54 -2.49
CA HIS A 103 10.53 -5.37 -2.34
C HIS A 103 10.11 -6.70 -1.72
N TYR A 104 10.34 -7.83 -2.38
CA TYR A 104 9.90 -9.13 -1.90
C TYR A 104 11.00 -10.18 -1.93
N LEU A 105 10.96 -11.09 -0.94
CA LEU A 105 11.85 -12.24 -0.87
C LEU A 105 11.48 -13.20 -2.00
N TYR A 106 12.34 -13.30 -3.02
CA TYR A 106 12.17 -14.23 -4.13
C TYR A 106 12.46 -15.66 -3.73
N GLU A 107 13.61 -15.87 -3.07
CA GLU A 107 14.07 -17.18 -2.66
C GLU A 107 14.95 -17.07 -1.41
N PHE A 108 14.74 -17.97 -0.47
CA PHE A 108 15.63 -18.19 0.66
C PHE A 108 16.41 -19.51 0.48
N LYS A 109 17.74 -19.41 0.32
CA LYS A 109 18.69 -20.52 0.49
C LYS A 109 19.39 -20.35 1.84
N LEU A 110 19.79 -21.46 2.50
CA LEU A 110 20.32 -21.50 3.88
C LEU A 110 21.23 -20.32 4.30
N PHE A 111 22.04 -19.77 3.39
CA PHE A 111 22.92 -18.63 3.65
C PHE A 111 22.67 -17.40 2.76
N ASN A 112 21.81 -17.51 1.74
CA ASN A 112 21.59 -16.46 0.75
C ASN A 112 20.10 -16.14 0.62
N LYS A 113 19.78 -14.86 0.75
CA LYS A 113 18.45 -14.32 0.47
C LYS A 113 18.50 -13.58 -0.85
N THR A 114 17.61 -13.93 -1.77
CA THR A 114 17.44 -13.21 -3.02
C THR A 114 16.16 -12.41 -2.94
N TYR A 115 16.24 -11.10 -3.17
CA TYR A 115 15.10 -10.22 -3.21
C TYR A 115 14.86 -9.67 -4.62
N LYS A 116 13.62 -9.33 -4.91
CA LYS A 116 13.19 -8.71 -6.17
C LYS A 116 12.27 -7.54 -5.89
N ASP A 117 12.16 -6.66 -6.88
CA ASP A 117 11.29 -5.49 -6.81
C ASP A 117 10.15 -5.60 -7.81
N LYS A 118 8.97 -5.12 -7.42
CA LYS A 118 7.83 -4.85 -8.30
C LYS A 118 7.47 -3.38 -8.18
N GLN A 119 7.60 -2.65 -9.27
CA GLN A 119 7.20 -1.24 -9.34
C GLN A 119 5.77 -1.11 -9.87
N LEU A 120 5.05 -0.12 -9.33
CA LEU A 120 3.69 0.24 -9.70
C LEU A 120 3.59 1.77 -9.71
N ASN A 121 2.93 2.33 -10.72
CA ASN A 121 2.72 3.76 -10.81
C ASN A 121 1.32 4.09 -10.33
N ALA A 122 1.19 4.86 -9.25
CA ALA A 122 -0.08 5.34 -8.72
C ALA A 122 -0.25 6.81 -9.08
N ALA A 123 -1.33 7.17 -9.79
CA ALA A 123 -1.61 8.55 -10.17
C ALA A 123 -3.10 8.87 -10.00
N TYR A 124 -3.40 10.07 -9.49
CA TYR A 124 -4.77 10.56 -9.41
C TYR A 124 -5.33 10.84 -10.81
N SER A 125 -6.54 10.31 -11.08
CA SER A 125 -7.28 10.53 -12.30
C SER A 125 -8.48 11.43 -12.06
N SER A 126 -8.56 12.53 -12.82
CA SER A 126 -9.76 13.35 -13.00
C SER A 126 -10.27 13.11 -14.43
N PRO A 127 -11.56 12.79 -14.65
CA PRO A 127 -12.70 13.00 -13.74
C PRO A 127 -13.05 11.81 -12.84
N ASP A 128 -12.30 10.70 -12.87
CA ASP A 128 -12.65 9.48 -12.11
C ASP A 128 -12.61 9.67 -10.58
N ASN A 129 -12.03 10.78 -10.12
CA ASN A 129 -11.81 11.15 -8.73
C ASN A 129 -11.17 10.03 -7.89
N ARG A 130 -10.24 9.31 -8.49
CA ARG A 130 -9.56 8.19 -7.84
C ARG A 130 -8.12 8.03 -8.30
N TYR A 131 -7.30 7.43 -7.44
CA TYR A 131 -5.99 6.94 -7.84
C TYR A 131 -6.13 5.68 -8.71
N LEU A 132 -5.47 5.71 -9.85
CA LEU A 132 -5.30 4.57 -10.74
C LEU A 132 -3.89 4.03 -10.57
N VAL A 133 -3.76 2.71 -10.47
CA VAL A 133 -2.45 2.05 -10.48
C VAL A 133 -2.21 1.39 -11.81
N GLN A 134 -1.02 1.60 -12.35
CA GLN A 134 -0.54 0.99 -13.56
C GLN A 134 0.73 0.18 -13.31
N ASP A 135 0.80 -1.00 -13.90
CA ASP A 135 2.04 -1.78 -13.97
C ASP A 135 2.92 -1.22 -15.10
N PRO A 136 4.09 -0.66 -14.81
CA PRO A 136 4.95 -0.09 -15.85
C PRO A 136 5.49 -1.14 -16.83
N ALA A 137 5.53 -2.42 -16.44
CA ALA A 137 6.02 -3.50 -17.30
C ALA A 137 4.96 -3.92 -18.35
N THR A 138 3.69 -4.02 -17.94
CA THR A 138 2.60 -4.47 -18.82
C THR A 138 1.77 -3.32 -19.39
N LYS A 139 1.95 -2.10 -18.87
CA LYS A 139 1.16 -0.89 -19.15
C LYS A 139 -0.34 -1.02 -18.84
N LYS A 140 -0.75 -2.06 -18.10
CA LYS A 140 -2.15 -2.26 -17.72
C LYS A 140 -2.46 -1.60 -16.40
N LEU A 141 -3.71 -1.17 -16.25
CA LEU A 141 -4.26 -0.80 -14.95
C LEU A 141 -4.35 -2.05 -14.07
N VAL A 142 -4.04 -1.89 -12.79
CA VAL A 142 -3.97 -2.97 -11.81
C VAL A 142 -4.92 -2.67 -10.68
N THR A 143 -5.72 -3.67 -10.32
CA THR A 143 -6.60 -3.62 -9.15
C THR A 143 -6.21 -4.66 -8.12
N ARG A 144 -5.46 -5.68 -8.53
CA ARG A 144 -5.01 -6.77 -7.66
C ARG A 144 -3.58 -7.19 -7.96
N LEU A 145 -2.86 -7.50 -6.89
CA LEU A 145 -1.60 -8.22 -6.90
C LEU A 145 -1.82 -9.64 -6.44
N HIS A 146 -1.39 -10.62 -7.23
CA HIS A 146 -1.43 -12.03 -6.85
C HIS A 146 -0.01 -12.55 -6.65
N PHE A 147 0.27 -13.02 -5.42
CA PHE A 147 1.60 -13.52 -5.05
C PHE A 147 1.69 -15.01 -5.37
N ILE A 148 2.53 -15.33 -6.35
CA ILE A 148 2.87 -16.70 -6.71
C ILE A 148 4.01 -17.15 -5.80
N SER A 149 3.80 -18.25 -5.09
CA SER A 149 4.72 -18.69 -4.03
C SER A 149 5.89 -19.46 -4.61
N HIS A 150 7.10 -19.21 -4.10
CA HIS A 150 8.29 -19.98 -4.45
C HIS A 150 8.41 -21.15 -3.48
N TYR A 151 8.44 -22.38 -3.98
CA TYR A 151 8.63 -23.59 -3.18
C TYR A 151 10.01 -24.21 -3.41
N ASN A 152 10.61 -24.73 -2.34
CA ASN A 152 11.85 -25.50 -2.48
C ASN A 152 11.58 -26.95 -2.95
N THR A 153 12.65 -27.71 -3.17
CA THR A 153 12.57 -29.14 -3.59
C THR A 153 11.85 -30.06 -2.61
N LYS A 154 11.57 -29.60 -1.39
CA LYS A 154 10.82 -30.33 -0.36
C LYS A 154 9.36 -29.85 -0.25
N GLY A 155 8.90 -28.99 -1.16
CA GLY A 155 7.53 -28.46 -1.17
C GLY A 155 7.26 -27.39 -0.10
N LYS A 156 8.28 -26.82 0.53
CA LYS A 156 8.12 -25.76 1.53
C LYS A 156 8.18 -24.38 0.85
N GLU A 157 7.25 -23.49 1.17
CA GLU A 157 7.31 -22.08 0.76
C GLU A 157 8.59 -21.42 1.31
N VAL A 158 9.32 -20.75 0.44
CA VAL A 158 10.60 -20.08 0.73
C VAL A 158 10.66 -18.64 0.19
N GLY A 159 9.56 -18.12 -0.35
CA GLY A 159 9.47 -16.78 -0.90
C GLY A 159 8.29 -16.61 -1.84
N ILE A 160 8.29 -15.50 -2.57
CA ILE A 160 7.35 -15.15 -3.62
C ILE A 160 8.11 -15.24 -4.95
N GLU A 161 7.76 -16.20 -5.79
CA GLU A 161 8.42 -16.40 -7.07
C GLU A 161 8.23 -15.19 -7.99
N ARG A 162 6.98 -14.70 -8.05
CA ARG A 162 6.59 -13.50 -8.79
C ARG A 162 5.31 -12.89 -8.24
N ILE A 163 5.09 -11.63 -8.60
CA ILE A 163 3.84 -10.92 -8.35
C ILE A 163 3.15 -10.70 -9.70
N GLU A 164 1.98 -11.29 -9.87
CA GLU A 164 1.11 -11.07 -11.02
C GLU A 164 0.22 -9.85 -10.79
N THR A 165 -0.04 -9.11 -11.86
CA THR A 165 -0.90 -7.92 -11.86
C THR A 165 -2.19 -8.23 -12.61
N LEU A 166 -3.32 -8.02 -11.94
CA LEU A 166 -4.67 -8.34 -12.42
C LEU A 166 -5.59 -7.11 -12.40
#